data_AF-A0A2S6GLX8-F1
#
_entry.id   AF-A0A2S6GLX8-F1
#
_cell.length_a   1.000
_cell.length_b   1.000
_cell.length_c   1.000
_cell.angle_alpha   90.00
_cell.angle_beta   90.00
_cell.angle_gamma   90.00
#
_symmetry.space_group_name_H-M   'P 1'
#
loop_
_entity.id
_entity.type
_entity.pdbx_description
1 polymer ?
#
loop_
_entity_poly.entity_id
_entity_poly.type
_entity_poly.pdbx_seq_one_letter_code
_entity_poly.pdbx_strand_id
1 'polypeptide(L)'
;MTIVRAFFDEDEPVMLRTPADVAALLARAQADSREFNLPLFMQWYIEGSDAVEFGVGVNDDRGTLNFTGGNWPGLWFSQGDPDASEELLSYDYMSHERPVPASCEISFTRVVQAAQEFLSTGERPTSIAWKELHSE
;
A
#
# COMPACT_ATOMS: atom_id res chain seq x y z
N MET A 1 -18.71 4.87 -1.40
CA MET A 1 -18.17 3.67 -0.72
C MET A 1 -17.92 2.64 -1.79
N THR A 2 -16.65 2.40 -2.09
CA THR A 2 -16.25 1.45 -3.13
C THR A 2 -16.09 0.06 -2.53
N ILE A 3 -16.04 -0.96 -3.39
CA ILE A 3 -15.56 -2.28 -3.02
C ILE A 3 -14.16 -2.38 -3.59
N VAL A 4 -13.22 -2.87 -2.80
CA VAL A 4 -11.82 -3.04 -3.19
C VAL A 4 -11.47 -4.52 -3.23
N ARG A 5 -10.80 -4.93 -4.31
CA ARG A 5 -10.16 -6.24 -4.46
C ARG A 5 -8.71 -6.10 -4.04
N ALA A 6 -8.31 -6.75 -2.95
CA ALA A 6 -6.94 -6.74 -2.46
C ALA A 6 -6.26 -8.07 -2.78
N PHE A 7 -5.27 -8.03 -3.66
CA PHE A 7 -4.41 -9.17 -3.99
C PHE A 7 -3.21 -9.17 -3.04
N PHE A 8 -3.04 -10.26 -2.30
CA PHE A 8 -2.03 -10.38 -1.24
C PHE A 8 -1.15 -11.61 -1.45
N ASP A 9 -1.67 -12.81 -1.17
CA ASP A 9 -0.92 -14.06 -1.16
C ASP A 9 -1.63 -15.23 -1.87
N GLU A 10 -2.86 -15.00 -2.33
CA GLU A 10 -3.71 -16.00 -3.01
C GLU A 10 -4.12 -15.53 -4.42
N ASP A 11 -4.51 -16.49 -5.26
CA ASP A 11 -5.05 -16.21 -6.60
C ASP A 11 -6.40 -15.46 -6.54
N GLU A 12 -7.16 -15.59 -5.44
CA GLU A 12 -8.41 -14.88 -5.22
C GLU A 12 -8.21 -13.63 -4.34
N PRO A 13 -8.76 -12.46 -4.74
CA PRO A 13 -8.60 -11.24 -3.97
C PRO A 13 -9.45 -11.25 -2.69
N VAL A 14 -8.92 -10.67 -1.63
CA VAL A 14 -9.69 -10.33 -0.43
C VAL A 14 -10.60 -9.15 -0.74
N MET A 15 -11.92 -9.34 -0.55
CA MET A 15 -12.92 -8.32 -0.85
C MET A 15 -13.13 -7.38 0.33
N LEU A 16 -12.64 -6.15 0.23
CA LEU A 16 -12.77 -5.11 1.24
C LEU A 16 -14.01 -4.26 0.97
N ARG A 17 -14.92 -4.21 1.95
CA ARG A 17 -16.20 -3.48 1.87
C ARG A 17 -16.36 -2.48 3.01
N THR A 18 -15.64 -2.68 4.11
CA THR A 18 -15.73 -1.88 5.32
C THR A 18 -14.35 -1.51 5.84
N PRO A 19 -14.24 -0.42 6.64
CA PRO A 19 -12.99 -0.10 7.33
C PRO A 19 -12.47 -1.22 8.23
N ALA A 20 -13.37 -2.08 8.73
CA ALA A 20 -13.00 -3.25 9.52
C ALA A 20 -12.32 -4.34 8.67
N ASP A 21 -12.74 -4.53 7.41
CA ASP A 21 -12.09 -5.47 6.49
C ASP A 21 -10.65 -5.02 6.20
N VAL A 22 -10.46 -3.71 5.96
CA VAL A 22 -9.13 -3.11 5.78
C VAL A 22 -8.26 -3.35 7.02
N ALA A 23 -8.78 -3.06 8.22
CA ALA A 23 -8.03 -3.24 9.46
C ALA A 23 -7.66 -4.72 9.68
N ALA A 24 -8.57 -5.65 9.39
CA ALA A 24 -8.31 -7.09 9.53
C ALA A 24 -7.23 -7.58 8.57
N LEU A 25 -7.30 -7.19 7.28
CA LEU A 25 -6.29 -7.56 6.29
C LEU A 25 -4.91 -7.00 6.64
N LEU A 26 -4.83 -5.72 7.02
CA LEU A 26 -3.56 -5.10 7.37
C LEU A 26 -2.99 -5.64 8.68
N ALA A 27 -3.83 -6.01 9.65
CA ALA A 27 -3.38 -6.67 10.87
C ALA A 27 -2.80 -8.06 10.58
N ARG A 28 -3.40 -8.82 9.64
CA ARG A 28 -2.84 -10.10 9.15
C ARG A 28 -1.49 -9.86 8.48
N ALA A 29 -1.40 -8.96 7.51
CA ALA A 29 -0.16 -8.65 6.83
C ALA A 29 0.95 -8.18 7.80
N GLN A 30 0.58 -7.42 8.84
CA GLN A 30 1.53 -7.02 9.88
C GLN A 30 2.03 -8.22 10.69
N ALA A 31 1.14 -9.12 11.10
CA ALA A 31 1.54 -10.34 11.80
C ALA A 31 2.47 -11.20 10.95
N ASP A 32 2.13 -11.41 9.68
CA ASP A 32 2.92 -12.20 8.73
C ASP A 32 4.30 -11.55 8.50
N SER A 33 4.36 -10.22 8.34
CA SER A 33 5.63 -9.50 8.17
C SER A 33 6.61 -9.69 9.35
N ARG A 34 6.07 -9.80 10.58
CA ARG A 34 6.86 -10.08 11.80
C ARG A 34 7.28 -11.54 11.88
N GLU A 35 6.36 -12.46 11.57
CA GLU A 35 6.62 -13.89 11.62
C GLU A 35 7.72 -14.30 10.65
N PHE A 36 7.66 -13.77 9.42
CA PHE A 36 8.62 -14.10 8.36
C PHE A 36 9.81 -13.14 8.28
N ASN A 37 9.82 -12.07 9.10
CA ASN A 37 10.81 -11.00 9.05
C ASN A 37 11.03 -10.49 7.61
N LEU A 38 9.91 -10.18 6.95
CA LEU A 38 9.85 -9.88 5.52
C LEU A 38 8.81 -8.77 5.28
N PRO A 39 9.16 -7.66 4.62
CA PRO A 39 8.17 -6.66 4.20
C PRO A 39 7.24 -7.26 3.14
N LEU A 40 5.93 -7.09 3.29
CA LEU A 40 4.93 -7.69 2.41
C LEU A 40 4.17 -6.63 1.63
N PHE A 41 3.83 -6.92 0.39
CA PHE A 41 3.13 -6.02 -0.51
C PHE A 41 1.78 -6.57 -0.96
N MET A 42 0.85 -5.68 -1.28
CA MET A 42 -0.47 -5.99 -1.82
C MET A 42 -0.80 -5.01 -2.94
N GLN A 43 -1.57 -5.47 -3.94
CA GLN A 43 -2.13 -4.61 -4.98
C GLN A 43 -3.65 -4.54 -4.85
N TRP A 44 -4.17 -3.32 -4.76
CA TRP A 44 -5.59 -3.07 -4.54
C TRP A 44 -6.20 -2.38 -5.74
N TYR A 45 -7.36 -2.88 -6.17
CA TYR A 45 -8.13 -2.35 -7.30
C TYR A 45 -9.57 -2.12 -6.89
N ILE A 46 -10.24 -1.17 -7.53
CA ILE A 46 -11.67 -0.97 -7.35
C ILE A 46 -12.42 -2.11 -8.07
N GLU A 47 -13.49 -2.61 -7.46
CA GLU A 47 -14.36 -3.59 -8.11
C GLU A 47 -14.96 -3.02 -9.40
N GLY A 48 -14.79 -3.74 -10.52
CA GLY A 48 -15.24 -3.31 -11.84
C GLY A 48 -14.40 -2.21 -12.51
N SER A 49 -13.23 -1.86 -11.97
CA SER A 49 -12.32 -0.89 -12.59
C SER A 49 -10.85 -1.18 -12.27
N ASP A 50 -10.01 -1.21 -13.30
CA ASP A 50 -8.55 -1.29 -13.19
C ASP A 50 -7.88 0.05 -13.54
N ALA A 51 -8.65 1.15 -13.52
CA ALA A 51 -8.16 2.48 -13.88
C ALA A 51 -7.21 3.09 -12.83
N VAL A 52 -7.23 2.54 -11.62
CA VAL A 52 -6.34 2.92 -10.51
C VAL A 52 -5.75 1.66 -9.90
N GLU A 53 -4.47 1.71 -9.56
CA GLU A 53 -3.81 0.71 -8.72
C GLU A 53 -3.35 1.41 -7.44
N PHE A 54 -3.71 0.81 -6.31
CA PHE A 54 -3.26 1.25 -4.99
C PHE A 54 -2.43 0.15 -4.36
N GLY A 55 -1.12 0.36 -4.29
CA GLY A 55 -0.20 -0.58 -3.67
C GLY A 55 -0.09 -0.32 -2.18
N VAL A 56 -0.15 -1.40 -1.39
CA VAL A 56 -0.06 -1.34 0.08
C VAL A 56 1.03 -2.27 0.56
N GLY A 57 2.11 -1.68 1.08
CA GLY A 57 3.20 -2.40 1.73
C GLY A 57 3.10 -2.32 3.25
N VAL A 58 3.37 -3.43 3.93
CA VAL A 58 3.41 -3.55 5.39
C VAL A 58 4.75 -4.16 5.83
N ASN A 59 5.38 -3.53 6.81
CA ASN A 59 6.67 -3.93 7.37
C ASN A 59 6.67 -3.65 8.87
N ASP A 60 6.15 -4.58 9.68
CA ASP A 60 5.94 -4.42 11.11
C ASP A 60 5.21 -3.11 11.49
N ASP A 61 5.87 -2.17 12.16
CA ASP A 61 5.30 -0.91 12.64
C ASP A 61 5.35 0.21 11.57
N ARG A 62 5.81 -0.14 10.37
CA ARG A 62 5.93 0.71 9.20
C ARG A 62 5.24 0.08 7.98
N GLY A 63 5.22 0.85 6.91
CA GLY A 63 4.74 0.40 5.63
C GLY A 63 4.81 1.53 4.61
N THR A 64 4.45 1.23 3.38
CA THR A 64 4.55 2.16 2.26
C THR A 64 3.29 2.06 1.42
N LEU A 65 2.93 3.15 0.74
CA LEU A 65 1.81 3.18 -0.18
C LEU A 65 2.32 3.62 -1.55
N ASN A 66 1.77 3.04 -2.61
CA ASN A 66 1.90 3.60 -3.94
C ASN A 66 0.54 3.79 -4.61
N PHE A 67 0.48 4.71 -5.56
CA PHE A 67 -0.74 5.01 -6.31
C PHE A 67 -0.38 5.35 -7.75
N THR A 68 -1.13 4.79 -8.69
CA THR A 68 -1.05 5.15 -10.10
C THR A 68 -2.43 5.11 -10.75
N GLY A 69 -2.62 5.95 -11.77
CA GLY A 69 -3.84 6.02 -12.57
C GLY A 69 -4.81 7.13 -12.17
N GLY A 70 -6.03 7.04 -12.68
CA GLY A 70 -7.05 8.08 -12.52
C GLY A 70 -6.59 9.45 -13.03
N ASN A 71 -6.76 10.49 -12.21
CA ASN A 71 -6.33 11.87 -12.51
C ASN A 71 -4.87 12.15 -12.10
N TRP A 72 -4.12 11.13 -11.66
CA TRP A 72 -2.75 11.26 -11.16
C TRP A 72 -1.80 10.51 -12.10
N PRO A 73 -1.34 11.13 -13.21
CA PRO A 73 -0.34 10.52 -14.05
C PRO A 73 0.95 10.25 -13.25
N GLY A 74 1.70 9.22 -13.64
CA GLY A 74 2.94 8.81 -12.97
C GLY A 74 2.75 7.74 -11.89
N LEU A 75 3.84 7.48 -11.17
CA LEU A 75 3.87 6.57 -10.03
C LEU A 75 4.17 7.39 -8.77
N TRP A 76 3.23 7.36 -7.83
CA TRP A 76 3.31 8.12 -6.59
C TRP A 76 3.60 7.17 -5.44
N PHE A 77 4.49 7.56 -4.54
CA PHE A 77 4.75 6.85 -3.28
C PHE A 77 4.39 7.72 -2.08
N SER A 78 4.02 7.09 -0.98
CA SER A 78 3.95 7.78 0.31
C SER A 78 5.28 8.46 0.60
N GLN A 79 5.22 9.66 1.16
CA GLN A 79 6.39 10.38 1.62
C GLN A 79 6.52 10.20 3.14
N GLY A 80 7.55 9.45 3.52
CA GLY A 80 7.92 9.19 4.90
C GLY A 80 8.88 10.24 5.45
N ASP A 81 9.86 9.78 6.21
CA ASP A 81 10.94 10.61 6.72
C ASP A 81 11.93 10.96 5.59
N PRO A 82 12.09 12.25 5.21
CA PRO A 82 13.03 12.65 4.17
C PRO A 82 14.50 12.48 4.59
N ASP A 83 14.79 12.33 5.88
CA ASP A 83 16.14 12.13 6.39
C ASP A 83 16.48 10.62 6.53
N ALA A 84 15.55 9.74 6.19
CA ALA A 84 15.80 8.31 6.16
C ALA A 84 16.79 7.93 5.04
N SER A 85 17.39 6.74 5.17
CA SER A 85 18.24 6.16 4.15
C SER A 85 17.52 6.07 2.80
N GLU A 86 18.24 6.27 1.70
CA GLU A 86 17.77 5.96 0.34
C GLU A 86 17.95 4.47 -0.02
N GLU A 87 18.24 3.62 0.98
CA GLU A 87 18.23 2.17 0.83
C GLU A 87 16.88 1.67 0.32
N LEU A 88 16.94 0.73 -0.63
CA LEU A 88 15.76 0.08 -1.18
C LEU A 88 15.40 -1.13 -0.31
N LEU A 89 14.24 -1.07 0.31
CA LEU A 89 13.61 -2.19 1.00
C LEU A 89 12.94 -3.10 -0.04
N SER A 90 13.18 -4.41 0.06
CA SER A 90 12.59 -5.38 -0.85
C SER A 90 11.28 -5.90 -0.28
N TYR A 91 10.17 -5.34 -0.74
CA TYR A 91 8.83 -5.80 -0.38
C TYR A 91 8.45 -7.01 -1.23
N ASP A 92 8.06 -8.11 -0.60
CA ASP A 92 7.61 -9.30 -1.33
C ASP A 92 6.17 -9.15 -1.80
N TYR A 93 5.95 -9.37 -3.09
CA TYR A 93 4.64 -9.51 -3.69
C TYR A 93 4.56 -10.84 -4.43
N MET A 94 3.88 -11.83 -3.86
CA MET A 94 3.72 -13.15 -4.47
C MET A 94 5.07 -13.73 -4.94
N SER A 95 6.08 -13.76 -4.05
CA SER A 95 7.45 -14.22 -4.35
C SER A 95 8.23 -13.37 -5.36
N HIS A 96 7.79 -12.13 -5.63
CA HIS A 96 8.50 -11.17 -6.46
C HIS A 96 8.84 -9.92 -5.67
N GLU A 97 10.12 -9.54 -5.75
CA GLU A 97 10.62 -8.34 -5.08
C GLU A 97 10.05 -7.05 -5.70
N ARG A 98 9.64 -6.14 -4.83
CA ARG A 98 9.24 -4.77 -5.11
C ARG A 98 10.16 -3.84 -4.35
N PRO A 99 11.17 -3.24 -5.01
CA PRO A 99 12.06 -2.31 -4.35
C PRO A 99 11.31 -1.01 -4.01
N VAL A 100 11.38 -0.60 -2.74
CA VAL A 100 10.78 0.65 -2.26
C VAL A 100 11.82 1.41 -1.42
N PRO A 101 12.09 2.69 -1.70
CA PRO A 101 12.98 3.50 -0.85
C PRO A 101 12.50 3.55 0.59
N ALA A 102 13.39 3.41 1.58
CA ALA A 102 13.04 3.50 2.99
C ALA A 102 12.48 4.89 3.37
N SER A 103 12.85 5.95 2.63
CA SER A 103 12.26 7.29 2.72
C SER A 103 10.78 7.38 2.31
N CYS A 104 10.21 6.31 1.73
CA CYS A 104 8.79 6.20 1.44
C CYS A 104 7.97 5.61 2.60
N GLU A 105 8.61 4.95 3.56
CA GLU A 105 7.91 4.30 4.66
C GLU A 105 7.30 5.31 5.64
N ILE A 106 6.03 5.10 5.96
CA ILE A 106 5.26 5.81 6.97
C ILE A 106 4.90 4.85 8.11
N SER A 107 4.48 5.38 9.26
CA SER A 107 4.00 4.53 10.37
C SER A 107 2.81 3.66 9.92
N PHE A 108 2.72 2.43 10.42
CA PHE A 108 1.62 1.50 10.11
C PHE A 108 0.24 2.11 10.39
N THR A 109 0.08 2.90 11.45
CA THR A 109 -1.16 3.63 11.74
C THR A 109 -1.59 4.55 10.59
N ARG A 110 -0.63 5.21 9.93
CA ARG A 110 -0.89 6.06 8.76
C ARG A 110 -1.23 5.23 7.52
N VAL A 111 -0.62 4.06 7.35
CA VAL A 111 -1.00 3.09 6.30
C VAL A 111 -2.46 2.71 6.45
N VAL A 112 -2.87 2.28 7.65
CA VAL A 112 -4.27 1.90 7.94
C VAL A 112 -5.23 3.05 7.66
N GLN A 113 -4.92 4.26 8.14
CA GLN A 113 -5.76 5.44 7.92
C GLN A 113 -5.94 5.76 6.43
N ALA A 114 -4.85 5.79 5.67
CA ALA A 114 -4.90 6.11 4.25
C ALA A 114 -5.56 5.00 3.42
N ALA A 115 -5.36 3.72 3.78
CA ALA A 115 -6.03 2.60 3.15
C ALA A 115 -7.56 2.62 3.36
N GLN A 116 -8.02 3.02 4.55
CA GLN A 116 -9.44 3.22 4.83
C GLN A 116 -10.01 4.42 4.06
N GLU A 117 -9.21 5.49 3.88
CA GLU A 117 -9.60 6.62 3.04
C GLU A 117 -9.78 6.18 1.57
N PHE A 118 -8.83 5.41 1.02
CA PHE A 118 -8.93 4.85 -0.33
C PHE A 118 -10.18 3.97 -0.50
N LEU A 119 -10.52 3.13 0.47
CA LEU A 119 -11.79 2.36 0.44
C LEU A 119 -13.03 3.28 0.40
N SER A 120 -12.98 4.44 1.05
CA SER A 120 -14.11 5.36 1.06
C SER A 120 -14.25 6.11 -0.27
N THR A 121 -13.13 6.52 -0.86
CA THR A 121 -13.08 7.49 -1.98
C THR A 121 -12.79 6.85 -3.34
N GLY A 122 -11.99 5.79 -3.39
CA GLY A 122 -11.40 5.26 -4.63
C GLY A 122 -10.33 6.16 -5.24
N GLU A 123 -9.90 7.21 -4.52
CA GLU A 123 -8.97 8.23 -4.98
C GLU A 123 -7.69 8.21 -4.14
N ARG A 124 -6.62 8.84 -4.64
CA ARG A 124 -5.35 8.96 -3.90
C ARG A 124 -5.59 9.60 -2.52
N PRO A 125 -5.29 8.90 -1.40
CA PRO A 125 -5.53 9.40 -0.05
C PRO A 125 -4.88 10.77 0.22
N THR A 126 -5.61 11.65 0.89
CA THR A 126 -5.17 13.01 1.26
C THR A 126 -4.64 13.10 2.70
N SER A 127 -4.84 12.07 3.51
CA SER A 127 -4.35 11.98 4.90
C SER A 127 -2.84 11.81 5.05
N ILE A 128 -2.11 11.62 3.94
CA ILE A 128 -0.64 11.48 3.89
C ILE A 128 -0.03 12.34 2.78
N ALA A 129 1.27 12.60 2.91
CA ALA A 129 2.05 13.23 1.85
C ALA A 129 2.49 12.18 0.81
N TRP A 130 2.68 12.65 -0.42
CA TRP A 130 3.09 11.84 -1.56
C TRP A 130 4.24 12.48 -2.30
N LYS A 131 5.15 11.66 -2.81
CA LYS A 131 6.18 12.06 -3.78
C LYS A 131 6.00 11.31 -5.08
N GLU A 132 6.21 11.99 -6.20
CA GLU A 132 6.24 11.36 -7.52
C GLU A 132 7.61 10.70 -7.71
N LEU A 133 7.63 9.46 -8.19
CA LEU A 133 8.86 8.82 -8.65
C LEU A 133 9.16 9.34 -10.05
N HIS A 134 10.06 10.31 -10.16
CA HIS A 134 10.60 10.70 -11.45
C HIS A 134 11.62 9.64 -11.90
N SER A 135 11.41 9.05 -13.07
CA SER A 135 12.51 8.43 -13.80
C SER A 135 13.42 9.55 -14.29
N GLU A 136 14.67 9.60 -13.83
CA GLU A 136 15.71 10.39 -14.49
C GLU A 136 15.95 9.92 -15.94
#